data_AF-A0A291DYR4-F1
#
_entry.id   AF-A0A291DYR4-F1
#
_cell.length_a   1.000
_cell.length_b   1.000
_cell.length_c   1.000
_cell.angle_alpha   90.00
_cell.angle_beta   90.00
_cell.angle_gamma   90.00
#
_symmetry.space_group_name_H-M   'P 1'
#
loop_
_entity.id
_entity.type
_entity.pdbx_description
1 polymer ?
#
loop_
_entity_poly.entity_id
_entity_poly.type
_entity_poly.pdbx_seq_one_letter_code
_entity_poly.pdbx_strand_id
1 'polypeptide(L)'
;MIIAIEDAICERLQAGLGISVSEVMSWDVMTDDIGSILDCLPGAFVTFTGITGSQPHDTRRTRYKVTANFAVFVADHNVRENEAVRHGDVRTDEPGCYRLVRAVRRLLSGQDLGLDIGRLVPATVKMVTGKMLGEKAIGMYECLFTTFWYEDVLENRRWPVAPEYDTHPDHDFVLWEGQLDDAPPEHRATHAAWQLQGQPVADDTVLVPAKPEPESDAAEDGPLL
;
A
#
# COMPACT_ATOMS: atom_id res chain seq x y z
N MET A 1 1.89 3.34 -3.89
CA MET A 1 0.66 2.80 -3.24
C MET A 1 0.86 1.44 -2.62
N ILE A 2 1.40 0.43 -3.33
CA ILE A 2 1.58 -0.94 -2.79
C ILE A 2 2.36 -0.94 -1.46
N ILE A 3 3.55 -0.32 -1.44
CA ILE A 3 4.41 -0.20 -0.25
C ILE A 3 3.65 0.48 0.90
N ALA A 4 3.01 1.62 0.64
CA ALA A 4 2.23 2.33 1.66
C ALA A 4 1.12 1.48 2.29
N ILE A 5 0.43 0.63 1.51
CA ILE A 5 -0.58 -0.30 2.04
C ILE A 5 0.08 -1.37 2.91
N GLU A 6 1.20 -1.94 2.45
CA GLU A 6 1.92 -2.98 3.19
C GLU A 6 2.43 -2.46 4.55
N ASP A 7 3.06 -1.29 4.56
CA ASP A 7 3.54 -0.62 5.76
C ASP A 7 2.38 -0.31 6.72
N ALA A 8 1.27 0.25 6.21
CA ALA A 8 0.11 0.57 7.03
C ALA A 8 -0.58 -0.69 7.61
N ILE A 9 -0.53 -1.84 6.90
CA ILE A 9 -0.98 -3.12 7.45
C ILE A 9 -0.04 -3.55 8.59
N CYS A 10 1.28 -3.50 8.36
CA CYS A 10 2.29 -3.85 9.36
C CYS A 10 2.12 -3.02 10.64
N GLU A 11 2.10 -1.69 10.52
CA GLU A 11 1.93 -0.76 11.65
C GLU A 11 0.67 -1.06 12.46
N ARG A 12 -0.46 -1.23 11.76
CA ARG A 12 -1.75 -1.50 12.40
C ARG A 12 -1.75 -2.84 13.13
N LEU A 13 -1.17 -3.88 12.52
CA LEU A 13 -1.09 -5.20 13.14
C LEU A 13 -0.13 -5.20 14.32
N GLN A 14 1.04 -4.54 14.20
CA GLN A 14 1.99 -4.40 15.29
C GLN A 14 1.35 -3.75 16.51
N ALA A 15 0.61 -2.65 16.30
CA ALA A 15 -0.11 -1.97 17.37
C ALA A 15 -1.30 -2.80 17.92
N GLY A 16 -2.03 -3.49 17.04
CA GLY A 16 -3.28 -4.18 17.39
C GLY A 16 -3.12 -5.58 17.98
N LEU A 17 -2.08 -6.32 17.59
CA LEU A 17 -1.77 -7.65 18.12
C LEU A 17 -1.00 -7.55 19.44
N GLY A 18 -0.24 -6.47 19.63
CA GLY A 18 0.53 -6.21 20.84
C GLY A 18 1.43 -7.41 21.19
N ILE A 19 1.43 -7.80 22.47
CA ILE A 19 2.26 -8.90 22.97
C ILE A 19 1.87 -10.29 22.43
N SER A 20 0.81 -10.41 21.62
CA SER A 20 0.39 -11.68 21.02
C SER A 20 1.32 -12.14 19.89
N VAL A 21 2.15 -11.22 19.38
CA VAL A 21 3.20 -11.52 18.41
C VAL A 21 4.49 -10.87 18.86
N SER A 22 5.61 -11.51 18.55
CA SER A 22 6.94 -10.94 18.76
C SER A 22 7.17 -9.77 17.81
N GLU A 23 6.81 -9.96 16.53
CA GLU A 23 7.02 -8.96 15.49
C GLU A 23 6.00 -9.11 14.35
N VAL A 24 5.75 -7.98 13.68
CA VAL A 24 5.05 -7.91 12.40
C VAL A 24 6.00 -7.33 11.35
N MET A 25 6.22 -8.05 10.27
CA MET A 25 7.15 -7.63 9.21
C MET A 25 6.57 -7.82 7.82
N SER A 26 7.04 -7.02 6.87
CA SER A 26 6.92 -7.34 5.45
C SER A 26 7.74 -8.59 5.15
N TRP A 27 7.17 -9.51 4.37
CA TRP A 27 7.79 -10.76 4.00
C TRP A 27 7.92 -10.90 2.49
N ASP A 28 9.16 -11.10 2.07
CA ASP A 28 9.47 -11.54 0.73
C ASP A 28 9.21 -13.05 0.60
N VAL A 29 8.08 -13.40 -0.01
CA VAL A 29 7.67 -14.81 -0.25
C VAL A 29 8.66 -15.56 -1.16
N MET A 30 9.59 -14.85 -1.82
CA MET A 30 10.63 -15.44 -2.66
C MET A 30 11.83 -15.94 -1.86
N THR A 31 11.90 -15.65 -0.56
CA THR A 31 12.97 -16.18 0.29
C THR A 31 12.67 -17.61 0.72
N ASP A 32 13.57 -18.53 0.38
CA ASP A 32 13.59 -19.89 0.93
C ASP A 32 14.04 -19.91 2.40
N ASP A 33 14.47 -18.76 2.95
CA ASP A 33 14.96 -18.64 4.32
C ASP A 33 13.83 -18.40 5.33
N ILE A 34 13.18 -19.49 5.69
CA ILE A 34 12.21 -19.53 6.79
C ILE A 34 12.92 -19.29 8.15
N GLY A 35 14.26 -19.23 8.23
CA GLY A 35 15.00 -18.85 9.44
C GLY A 35 14.51 -17.53 10.03
N SER A 36 14.32 -16.53 9.16
CA SER A 36 13.75 -15.22 9.53
C SER A 36 12.38 -15.31 10.22
N ILE A 37 11.51 -16.22 9.77
CA ILE A 37 10.19 -16.46 10.36
C ILE A 37 10.31 -17.06 11.76
N LEU A 38 11.28 -17.96 11.97
CA LEU A 38 11.44 -18.70 13.23
C LEU A 38 11.85 -17.83 14.40
N ASP A 39 12.72 -16.85 14.13
CA ASP A 39 13.20 -15.93 15.15
C ASP A 39 12.09 -14.97 15.62
N CYS A 40 10.99 -14.88 14.87
CA CYS A 40 9.87 -13.96 15.11
C CYS A 40 8.59 -14.67 15.59
N LEU A 41 8.64 -15.96 15.97
CA LEU A 41 7.45 -16.69 16.42
C LEU A 41 7.08 -16.34 17.89
N PRO A 42 5.77 -16.23 18.22
CA PRO A 42 4.63 -16.13 17.31
C PRO A 42 4.68 -14.83 16.50
N GLY A 43 4.36 -14.88 15.20
CA GLY A 43 4.60 -13.75 14.29
C GLY A 43 3.50 -13.54 13.24
N ALA A 44 3.45 -12.33 12.69
CA ALA A 44 2.62 -12.01 11.52
C ALA A 44 3.47 -11.43 10.39
N PHE A 45 3.28 -11.94 9.18
CA PHE A 45 4.10 -11.62 8.02
C PHE A 45 3.19 -11.14 6.90
N VAL A 46 3.40 -9.91 6.44
CA VAL A 46 2.55 -9.25 5.44
C VAL A 46 3.23 -9.32 4.08
N THR A 47 2.47 -9.58 3.04
CA THR A 47 3.01 -9.54 1.68
C THR A 47 1.97 -9.14 0.66
N PHE A 48 2.39 -8.36 -0.32
CA PHE A 48 1.64 -8.13 -1.53
C PHE A 48 1.62 -9.38 -2.43
N THR A 49 0.42 -9.89 -2.74
CA THR A 49 0.27 -11.11 -3.56
C THR A 49 0.06 -10.83 -5.04
N GLY A 50 -0.19 -9.58 -5.42
CA GLY A 50 -0.39 -9.18 -6.81
C GLY A 50 -1.67 -8.37 -7.08
N ILE A 51 -1.66 -7.68 -8.22
CA ILE A 51 -2.86 -7.08 -8.82
C ILE A 51 -3.68 -8.19 -9.45
N THR A 52 -4.96 -8.27 -9.09
CA THR A 52 -5.90 -9.28 -9.61
C THR A 52 -6.80 -8.73 -10.71
N GLY A 53 -6.83 -7.41 -10.92
CA GLY A 53 -7.53 -6.83 -12.05
C GLY A 53 -7.40 -5.31 -12.12
N SER A 54 -7.42 -4.79 -13.34
CA SER A 54 -7.41 -3.35 -13.63
C SER A 54 -8.53 -3.04 -14.60
N GLN A 55 -9.45 -2.15 -14.21
CA GLN A 55 -10.62 -1.80 -15.00
C GLN A 55 -10.67 -0.28 -15.23
N PRO A 56 -11.01 0.20 -16.44
CA PRO A 56 -11.19 1.62 -16.68
C PRO A 56 -12.26 2.19 -15.73
N HIS A 57 -11.94 3.28 -15.06
CA HIS A 57 -12.87 3.98 -14.18
C HIS A 57 -13.67 5.05 -14.95
N ASP A 58 -13.03 5.68 -15.93
CA ASP A 58 -13.58 6.79 -16.71
C ASP A 58 -13.76 6.43 -18.20
N THR A 59 -14.61 7.18 -18.90
CA THR A 59 -14.85 6.96 -20.33
C THR A 59 -13.61 7.27 -21.19
N ARG A 60 -12.76 8.20 -20.74
CA ARG A 60 -11.52 8.57 -21.44
C ARG A 60 -10.40 7.55 -21.22
N ARG A 61 -10.59 6.58 -20.31
CA ARG A 61 -9.58 5.57 -19.90
C ARG A 61 -8.28 6.22 -19.45
N THR A 62 -8.39 7.35 -18.77
CA THR A 62 -7.26 8.06 -18.16
C THR A 62 -7.08 7.66 -16.70
N ARG A 63 -8.07 6.98 -16.12
CA ARG A 63 -8.01 6.51 -14.73
C ARG A 63 -8.48 5.06 -14.64
N TYR A 64 -7.74 4.24 -13.92
CA TYR A 64 -8.02 2.82 -13.74
C TYR A 64 -8.28 2.49 -12.27
N LYS A 65 -9.32 1.69 -12.03
CA LYS A 65 -9.53 1.02 -10.75
C LYS A 65 -8.67 -0.24 -10.72
N VAL A 66 -7.66 -0.25 -9.87
CA VAL A 66 -6.74 -1.38 -9.70
C VAL A 66 -7.15 -2.15 -8.45
N THR A 67 -7.47 -3.43 -8.61
CA THR A 67 -7.83 -4.35 -7.51
C THR A 67 -6.65 -5.26 -7.23
N ALA A 68 -6.27 -5.39 -5.97
CA ALA A 68 -5.14 -6.19 -5.57
C ALA A 68 -5.38 -6.91 -4.24
N ASN A 69 -4.52 -7.90 -4.00
CA ASN A 69 -4.59 -8.75 -2.83
C ASN A 69 -3.33 -8.64 -1.98
N PHE A 70 -3.52 -8.62 -0.66
CA PHE A 70 -2.48 -8.69 0.36
C PHE A 70 -2.74 -9.90 1.24
N ALA A 71 -1.70 -10.67 1.53
CA ALA A 71 -1.76 -11.81 2.43
C ALA A 71 -1.08 -11.46 3.75
N VAL A 72 -1.68 -11.91 4.85
CA VAL A 72 -1.08 -11.91 6.17
C VAL A 72 -0.91 -13.35 6.61
N PHE A 73 0.33 -13.82 6.68
CA PHE A 73 0.67 -15.10 7.24
C PHE A 73 0.81 -14.96 8.75
N VAL A 74 0.09 -15.79 9.50
CA VAL A 74 0.28 -15.90 10.95
C VAL A 74 0.91 -17.25 11.26
N ALA A 75 1.94 -17.24 12.08
CA ALA A 75 2.66 -18.44 12.46
C ALA A 75 2.89 -18.52 13.97
N ASP A 76 2.82 -19.74 14.51
CA ASP A 76 3.04 -20.04 15.91
C ASP A 76 3.61 -21.47 16.06
N HIS A 77 4.25 -21.75 17.20
CA HIS A 77 4.74 -23.08 17.53
C HIS A 77 3.58 -24.07 17.74
N ASN A 78 3.72 -25.25 17.18
CA ASN A 78 2.79 -26.37 17.29
C ASN A 78 3.31 -27.39 18.32
N VAL A 79 3.30 -27.01 19.61
CA VAL A 79 4.00 -27.79 20.66
C VAL A 79 3.20 -29.01 21.17
N ARG A 80 1.94 -29.25 20.74
CA ARG A 80 1.12 -30.37 21.26
C ARG A 80 0.12 -30.94 20.25
N GLU A 81 -0.23 -32.22 20.46
CA GLU A 81 -1.22 -32.99 19.69
C GLU A 81 -2.57 -32.24 19.52
N ASN A 82 -2.73 -31.65 18.34
CA ASN A 82 -3.94 -31.33 17.56
C ASN A 82 -5.11 -30.48 18.11
N GLU A 83 -5.36 -30.33 19.42
CA GLU A 83 -6.56 -29.60 19.91
C GLU A 83 -6.29 -28.23 20.54
N ALA A 84 -5.28 -28.11 21.40
CA ALA A 84 -5.00 -26.87 22.15
C ALA A 84 -4.47 -25.71 21.27
N VAL A 85 -3.66 -26.02 20.24
CA VAL A 85 -3.06 -25.06 19.30
C VAL A 85 -4.11 -24.32 18.45
N ARG A 86 -5.24 -24.98 18.22
CA ARG A 86 -6.36 -24.43 17.46
C ARG A 86 -7.18 -23.45 18.31
N HIS A 87 -7.42 -23.74 19.59
CA HIS A 87 -8.31 -22.91 20.40
C HIS A 87 -7.57 -21.83 21.21
N GLY A 88 -6.28 -22.02 21.45
CA GLY A 88 -5.48 -21.26 22.42
C GLY A 88 -5.83 -21.67 23.85
N ASP A 89 -4.86 -21.65 24.76
CA ASP A 89 -5.08 -21.86 26.19
C ASP A 89 -5.22 -20.51 26.93
N VAL A 90 -5.45 -20.55 28.25
CA VAL A 90 -5.54 -19.39 29.15
C VAL A 90 -4.21 -18.63 29.25
N ARG A 91 -3.09 -19.25 28.85
CA ARG A 91 -1.76 -18.64 28.90
C ARG A 91 -1.52 -17.68 27.74
N THR A 92 -0.78 -16.60 28.02
CA THR A 92 -0.45 -15.53 27.08
C THR A 92 0.77 -15.84 26.19
N ASP A 93 1.48 -16.94 26.47
CA ASP A 93 2.69 -17.37 25.73
C ASP A 93 2.39 -18.26 24.52
N GLU A 94 1.16 -18.75 24.37
CA GLU A 94 0.70 -19.59 23.26
C GLU A 94 -0.64 -19.05 22.73
N PRO A 95 -0.64 -17.94 21.97
CA PRO A 95 -1.86 -17.34 21.44
C PRO A 95 -2.61 -18.32 20.53
N GLY A 96 -1.90 -19.16 19.77
CA GLY A 96 -2.48 -20.15 18.87
C GLY A 96 -2.99 -19.54 17.56
N CYS A 97 -2.76 -20.26 16.46
CA CYS A 97 -2.99 -19.75 15.10
C CYS A 97 -4.42 -19.24 14.88
N TYR A 98 -5.47 -19.86 15.44
CA TYR A 98 -6.84 -19.36 15.19
C TYR A 98 -7.15 -18.06 15.92
N ARG A 99 -6.54 -17.80 17.07
CA ARG A 99 -6.69 -16.50 17.74
C ARG A 99 -5.97 -15.42 16.93
N LEU A 100 -4.78 -15.70 16.42
CA LEU A 100 -4.07 -14.80 15.52
C LEU A 100 -4.88 -14.53 14.24
N VAL A 101 -5.38 -15.58 13.57
CA VAL A 101 -6.29 -15.45 12.42
C VAL A 101 -7.49 -14.57 12.75
N ARG A 102 -8.15 -14.81 13.89
CA ARG A 102 -9.32 -14.03 14.32
C ARG A 102 -8.95 -12.56 14.57
N ALA A 103 -7.83 -12.31 15.24
CA ALA A 103 -7.36 -10.98 15.57
C ALA A 103 -6.98 -10.19 14.32
N VAL A 104 -6.16 -10.76 13.43
CA VAL A 104 -5.79 -10.16 12.14
C VAL A 104 -7.03 -9.81 11.31
N ARG A 105 -7.97 -10.76 11.15
CA ARG A 105 -9.23 -10.50 10.44
C ARG A 105 -10.02 -9.37 11.09
N ARG A 106 -10.08 -9.32 12.42
CA ARG A 106 -10.81 -8.26 13.13
C ARG A 106 -10.15 -6.90 12.99
N LEU A 107 -8.83 -6.84 13.01
CA LEU A 107 -8.06 -5.61 12.88
C LEU A 107 -8.18 -5.03 11.46
N LEU A 108 -8.09 -5.86 10.42
CA LEU A 108 -7.98 -5.38 9.04
C LEU A 108 -9.31 -5.26 8.30
N SER A 109 -10.32 -6.08 8.62
CA SER A 109 -11.58 -6.06 7.87
C SER A 109 -12.26 -4.70 7.94
N GLY A 110 -12.61 -4.14 6.78
CA GLY A 110 -13.33 -2.88 6.66
C GLY A 110 -12.47 -1.63 6.87
N GLN A 111 -11.14 -1.76 6.97
CA GLN A 111 -10.23 -0.63 7.17
C GLN A 111 -9.70 -0.09 5.85
N ASP A 112 -9.58 1.23 5.76
CA ASP A 112 -8.87 1.96 4.70
C ASP A 112 -7.45 2.37 5.15
N LEU A 113 -7.11 2.14 6.44
CA LEU A 113 -5.80 2.42 7.04
C LEU A 113 -5.38 3.90 6.96
N GLY A 114 -6.32 4.82 6.72
CA GLY A 114 -6.02 6.23 6.47
C GLY A 114 -5.46 6.51 5.06
N LEU A 115 -5.49 5.53 4.16
CA LEU A 115 -5.05 5.65 2.78
C LEU A 115 -6.25 5.85 1.84
N ASP A 116 -6.00 6.40 0.64
CA ASP A 116 -7.01 6.51 -0.43
C ASP A 116 -7.18 5.15 -1.16
N ILE A 117 -7.70 4.17 -0.42
CA ILE A 117 -7.98 2.82 -0.90
C ILE A 117 -9.41 2.42 -0.57
N GLY A 118 -9.94 1.44 -1.31
CA GLY A 118 -11.11 0.70 -0.88
C GLY A 118 -10.85 0.01 0.46
N ARG A 119 -11.88 -0.09 1.30
CA ARG A 119 -11.77 -0.83 2.58
C ARG A 119 -11.33 -2.27 2.31
N LEU A 120 -10.36 -2.76 3.09
CA LEU A 120 -9.87 -4.14 3.03
C LEU A 120 -11.03 -5.13 3.25
N VAL A 121 -11.26 -5.98 2.25
CA VAL A 121 -12.28 -7.04 2.27
C VAL A 121 -11.59 -8.36 2.62
N PRO A 122 -11.97 -9.04 3.72
CA PRO A 122 -11.40 -10.33 4.03
C PRO A 122 -11.86 -11.38 3.01
N ALA A 123 -10.91 -12.17 2.52
CA ALA A 123 -11.15 -13.27 1.60
C ALA A 123 -10.86 -14.61 2.31
N THR A 124 -10.19 -15.53 1.61
CA THR A 124 -9.87 -16.88 2.07
C THR A 124 -8.91 -16.88 3.25
N VAL A 125 -9.05 -17.88 4.12
CA VAL A 125 -8.00 -18.30 5.05
C VAL A 125 -7.63 -19.73 4.73
N LYS A 126 -6.34 -20.01 4.54
CA LYS A 126 -5.85 -21.37 4.25
C LYS A 126 -4.64 -21.71 5.10
N MET A 127 -4.54 -22.97 5.51
CA MET A 127 -3.33 -23.48 6.15
C MET A 127 -2.21 -23.55 5.11
N VAL A 128 -1.01 -23.10 5.49
CA VAL A 128 0.19 -23.30 4.69
C VAL A 128 0.85 -24.59 5.13
N THR A 129 1.06 -25.49 4.18
CA THR A 129 1.70 -26.78 4.42
C THR A 129 3.06 -26.80 3.75
N GLY A 130 4.06 -27.29 4.46
CA GLY A 130 5.43 -27.43 3.95
C GLY A 130 6.21 -28.41 4.80
N LYS A 131 7.09 -29.19 4.18
CA LYS A 131 7.88 -30.21 4.88
C LYS A 131 8.69 -29.59 6.03
N MET A 132 9.29 -28.43 5.78
CA MET A 132 10.11 -27.71 6.76
C MET A 132 9.28 -27.23 7.96
N LEU A 133 8.09 -26.63 7.71
CA LEU A 133 7.18 -26.21 8.78
C LEU A 133 6.73 -27.40 9.64
N GLY A 134 6.49 -28.56 9.03
CA GLY A 134 6.17 -29.79 9.73
C GLY A 134 7.32 -30.29 10.61
N GLU A 135 8.55 -30.33 10.07
CA GLU A 135 9.75 -30.74 10.80
C GLU A 135 10.06 -29.85 12.01
N LYS A 136 9.76 -28.55 11.91
CA LYS A 136 9.93 -27.59 13.02
C LYS A 136 8.70 -27.42 13.91
N ALA A 137 7.64 -28.22 13.68
CA ALA A 137 6.38 -28.15 14.40
C ALA A 137 5.81 -26.73 14.43
N ILE A 138 5.53 -26.15 13.26
CA ILE A 138 4.97 -24.80 13.12
C ILE A 138 3.61 -24.88 12.44
N GLY A 139 2.62 -24.21 13.02
CA GLY A 139 1.36 -23.95 12.36
C GLY A 139 1.43 -22.61 11.64
N MET A 140 1.05 -22.57 10.36
CA MET A 140 0.98 -21.32 9.61
C MET A 140 -0.32 -21.22 8.81
N TYR A 141 -0.92 -20.03 8.80
CA TYR A 141 -2.14 -19.73 8.05
C TYR A 141 -2.00 -18.43 7.26
N GLU A 142 -2.41 -18.45 6.00
CA GLU A 142 -2.54 -17.28 5.15
C GLU A 142 -3.94 -16.69 5.31
N CYS A 143 -4.04 -15.42 5.70
CA CYS A 143 -5.26 -14.62 5.68
C CYS A 143 -5.20 -13.66 4.50
N LEU A 144 -6.03 -13.87 3.48
CA LEU A 144 -6.06 -13.02 2.29
C LEU A 144 -7.03 -11.85 2.47
N PHE A 145 -6.63 -10.67 2.01
CA PHE A 145 -7.44 -9.46 1.95
C PHE A 145 -7.38 -8.82 0.57
N THR A 146 -8.51 -8.33 0.09
CA THR A 146 -8.63 -7.62 -1.19
C THR A 146 -8.91 -6.14 -0.94
N THR A 147 -8.28 -5.28 -1.72
CA THR A 147 -8.57 -3.84 -1.77
C THR A 147 -8.49 -3.34 -3.22
N PHE A 148 -8.76 -2.07 -3.44
CA PHE A 148 -8.52 -1.38 -4.70
C PHE A 148 -8.08 0.06 -4.46
N TRP A 149 -7.41 0.65 -5.44
CA TRP A 149 -7.16 2.10 -5.52
C TRP A 149 -7.35 2.56 -6.96
N TYR A 150 -7.18 3.86 -7.18
CA TYR A 150 -7.23 4.45 -8.50
C TYR A 150 -5.85 4.94 -8.93
N GLU A 151 -5.48 4.63 -10.17
CA GLU A 151 -4.25 5.10 -10.81
C GLU A 151 -4.59 5.93 -12.03
N ASP A 152 -3.90 7.05 -12.18
CA ASP A 152 -3.90 7.82 -13.41
C ASP A 152 -2.85 7.25 -14.36
N VAL A 153 -3.16 7.22 -15.65
CA VAL A 153 -2.25 6.70 -16.67
C VAL A 153 -1.73 7.82 -17.56
N LEU A 154 -0.52 7.63 -18.06
CA LEU A 154 0.04 8.52 -19.07
C LEU A 154 -0.84 8.53 -20.33
N GLU A 155 -0.94 9.69 -20.96
CA GLU A 155 -1.54 9.79 -22.28
C GLU A 155 -0.74 8.94 -23.28
N ASN A 156 -1.44 8.45 -24.30
CA ASN A 156 -0.81 7.61 -25.31
C ASN A 156 0.40 8.29 -25.95
N ARG A 157 1.56 7.63 -25.88
CA ARG A 157 2.87 8.10 -26.39
C ARG A 157 3.52 9.26 -25.63
N ARG A 158 3.04 9.56 -24.43
CA ARG A 158 3.71 10.51 -23.52
C ARG A 158 4.61 9.75 -22.55
N TRP A 159 5.64 10.44 -22.09
CA TRP A 159 6.47 10.05 -20.97
C TRP A 159 6.07 10.85 -19.72
N PRO A 160 6.46 10.41 -18.52
CA PRO A 160 6.29 11.18 -17.30
C PRO A 160 6.91 12.58 -17.42
N VAL A 161 6.34 13.55 -16.70
CA VAL A 161 6.95 14.88 -16.56
C VAL A 161 7.60 14.95 -15.18
N ALA A 162 8.79 15.55 -15.09
CA ALA A 162 9.47 15.71 -13.82
C ALA A 162 8.57 16.43 -12.80
N PRO A 163 8.19 15.80 -11.68
CA PRO A 163 7.35 16.42 -10.69
C PRO A 163 8.14 17.41 -9.82
N GLU A 164 7.44 18.33 -9.16
CA GLU A 164 8.03 19.27 -8.22
C GLU A 164 8.36 18.65 -6.85
N TYR A 165 7.72 17.53 -6.50
CA TYR A 165 7.84 16.87 -5.20
C TYR A 165 8.18 15.40 -5.37
N ASP A 166 8.89 14.85 -4.38
CA ASP A 166 9.34 13.45 -4.36
C ASP A 166 8.21 12.43 -4.12
N THR A 167 7.12 12.85 -3.49
CA THR A 167 5.95 11.99 -3.22
C THR A 167 5.09 11.72 -4.47
N HIS A 168 5.37 12.36 -5.60
CA HIS A 168 4.59 12.18 -6.83
C HIS A 168 4.91 10.82 -7.49
N PRO A 169 3.93 10.10 -8.05
CA PRO A 169 4.16 8.78 -8.69
C PRO A 169 5.25 8.79 -9.77
N ASP A 170 5.38 9.91 -10.48
CA ASP A 170 6.39 10.06 -11.54
C ASP A 170 7.82 10.34 -11.02
N HIS A 171 8.02 10.52 -9.71
CA HIS A 171 9.34 10.85 -9.16
C HIS A 171 10.36 9.71 -9.35
N ASP A 172 9.89 8.46 -9.33
CA ASP A 172 10.74 7.28 -9.58
C ASP A 172 11.47 7.37 -10.93
N PHE A 173 10.84 7.97 -11.94
CA PHE A 173 11.45 8.16 -13.26
C PHE A 173 12.52 9.25 -13.26
N VAL A 174 12.45 10.22 -12.35
CA VAL A 174 13.55 11.17 -12.11
C VAL A 174 14.69 10.47 -11.37
N LEU A 175 14.36 9.75 -10.29
CA LEU A 175 15.32 9.07 -9.43
C LEU A 175 16.21 8.09 -10.21
N TRP A 176 15.65 7.39 -11.19
CA TRP A 176 16.35 6.40 -11.99
C TRP A 176 16.74 6.89 -13.39
N GLU A 177 16.77 8.21 -13.61
CA GLU A 177 17.20 8.84 -14.86
C GLU A 177 16.46 8.28 -16.11
N GLY A 178 15.15 8.05 -15.96
CA GLY A 178 14.27 7.59 -17.02
C GLY A 178 14.01 8.66 -18.08
N GLN A 179 13.33 8.26 -19.16
CA GLN A 179 12.89 9.21 -20.18
C GLN A 179 11.73 10.05 -19.65
N LEU A 180 11.83 11.37 -19.82
CA LEU A 180 10.84 12.35 -19.39
C LEU A 180 10.41 13.24 -20.56
N ASP A 181 9.18 13.73 -20.52
CA ASP A 181 8.72 14.79 -21.40
C ASP A 181 9.00 16.18 -20.79
N ASP A 182 9.15 17.19 -21.66
CA ASP A 182 9.21 18.59 -21.22
C ASP A 182 7.93 18.98 -20.47
N ALA A 183 8.09 19.77 -19.42
CA ALA A 183 6.97 20.34 -18.68
C ALA A 183 6.06 21.14 -19.64
N PRO A 184 4.73 21.00 -19.50
CA PRO A 184 3.80 21.77 -20.32
C PRO A 184 4.04 23.27 -20.09
N PRO A 185 3.78 24.11 -21.12
CA PRO A 185 3.87 25.55 -20.96
C PRO A 185 2.99 26.01 -19.79
N GLU A 186 3.54 26.87 -18.95
CA GLU A 186 2.81 27.46 -17.83
C GLU A 186 1.54 28.15 -18.33
N HIS A 187 0.39 27.81 -17.73
CA HIS A 187 -0.87 28.44 -18.06
C HIS A 187 -0.96 29.82 -17.40
N ARG A 188 -0.74 30.88 -18.19
CA ARG A 188 -0.64 32.26 -17.68
C ARG A 188 -1.93 33.07 -17.77
N ALA A 189 -2.80 32.75 -18.72
CA ALA A 189 -4.03 33.51 -18.93
C ALA A 189 -5.06 32.69 -19.72
N THR A 190 -6.33 32.92 -19.42
CA THR A 190 -7.46 32.48 -20.24
C THR A 190 -8.14 33.71 -20.84
N HIS A 191 -8.27 33.75 -22.17
CA HIS A 191 -9.01 34.78 -22.88
C HIS A 191 -10.36 34.21 -23.36
N ALA A 192 -11.44 34.94 -23.11
CA ALA A 192 -12.78 34.61 -23.58
C ALA A 192 -13.34 35.79 -24.36
N ALA A 193 -13.85 35.54 -25.56
CA ALA A 193 -14.51 36.55 -26.39
C ALA A 193 -15.91 36.06 -26.79
N TRP A 194 -16.92 36.90 -26.55
CA TRP A 194 -18.28 36.68 -27.01
C TRP A 194 -18.45 37.31 -28.39
N GLN A 195 -18.79 36.48 -29.37
CA GLN A 195 -18.93 36.91 -30.76
C GLN A 195 -20.39 36.93 -31.22
N LEU A 196 -20.81 38.01 -31.85
CA LEU A 196 -22.07 38.12 -32.59
C LEU A 196 -21.74 38.27 -34.07
N GLN A 197 -22.24 37.36 -34.91
CA GLN A 197 -21.97 37.35 -36.37
C GLN A 197 -20.47 37.37 -36.72
N GLY A 198 -19.64 36.70 -35.91
CA GLY A 198 -18.19 36.67 -36.11
C GLY A 198 -17.44 37.93 -35.69
N GLN A 199 -18.12 38.91 -35.09
CA GLN A 199 -17.49 40.07 -34.47
C GLN A 199 -17.51 39.97 -32.94
N PRO A 200 -16.38 40.18 -32.25
CA PRO A 200 -16.35 40.23 -30.80
C PRO A 200 -17.13 41.45 -30.32
N VAL A 201 -18.11 41.23 -29.44
CA VAL A 201 -18.93 42.30 -28.83
C VAL A 201 -18.73 42.40 -27.32
N ALA A 202 -18.01 41.44 -26.73
CA ALA A 202 -17.47 41.52 -25.38
C ALA A 202 -16.26 40.57 -25.30
N ASP A 203 -15.24 40.94 -24.54
CA ASP A 203 -14.13 40.06 -24.21
C ASP A 203 -13.72 40.24 -22.74
N ASP A 204 -13.06 39.22 -22.21
CA ASP A 204 -12.45 39.24 -20.88
C ASP A 204 -11.19 38.37 -20.91
N THR A 205 -10.19 38.79 -20.13
CA THR A 205 -8.94 38.04 -19.97
C THR A 205 -8.64 37.87 -18.50
N VAL A 206 -8.70 36.62 -18.05
CA VAL A 206 -8.38 36.26 -16.68
C VAL A 206 -6.92 35.81 -16.64
N LEU A 207 -6.08 36.56 -15.91
CA LEU A 207 -4.70 36.19 -15.64
C LEU A 207 -4.66 35.16 -14.51
N VAL A 208 -3.82 34.14 -14.66
CA VAL A 208 -3.53 33.20 -13.58
C VAL A 208 -2.40 33.81 -12.74
N PRO A 209 -2.60 34.00 -11.42
CA PRO A 209 -1.53 34.50 -10.56
C PRO A 209 -0.35 33.53 -10.61
N ALA A 210 0.87 34.07 -10.65
CA ALA A 210 2.09 33.26 -10.63
C ALA A 210 2.05 32.33 -9.41
N LYS A 211 2.41 31.05 -9.60
CA LYS A 211 2.50 30.10 -8.51
C LYS A 211 3.56 30.62 -7.52
N PRO A 212 3.25 30.77 -6.22
CA PRO A 212 4.27 31.13 -5.24
C PRO A 212 5.36 30.07 -5.28
N GLU A 213 6.62 30.51 -5.28
CA GLU A 213 7.74 29.58 -5.12
C GLU A 213 7.53 28.79 -3.83
N PRO A 214 7.75 27.45 -3.83
CA PRO A 214 7.68 26.68 -2.60
C PRO A 214 8.66 27.28 -1.60
N GLU A 215 8.18 27.62 -0.40
CA GLU A 215 9.06 28.00 0.71
C GLU A 215 10.09 26.88 0.86
N SER A 216 11.35 27.20 0.56
CA SER A 216 12.44 26.31 0.90
C SER A 216 12.38 26.14 2.42
N ASP A 217 12.14 24.92 2.89
CA ASP A 217 12.49 24.54 4.27
C ASP A 217 14.00 24.74 4.39
N ALA A 218 14.38 25.96 4.78
CA ALA A 218 15.72 26.26 5.21
C ALA A 218 15.92 25.43 6.48
N ALA A 219 16.53 24.27 6.31
CA ALA A 219 17.16 23.55 7.39
C ALA A 219 18.02 24.57 8.15
N GLU A 220 17.56 24.95 9.35
CA GLU A 220 18.42 25.60 10.33
C GLU A 220 19.58 24.64 10.58
N ASP A 221 20.70 24.90 9.91
CA ASP A 221 22.02 24.41 10.31
C ASP A 221 22.28 24.92 11.73
N GLY A 222 21.84 24.14 12.71
CA GLY A 222 22.28 24.26 14.09
C GLY A 222 23.76 23.94 14.15
N PRO A 223 24.60 24.77 14.79
CA PRO A 223 26.04 24.54 14.79
C PRO A 223 26.37 23.27 15.56
N LEU A 224 27.17 22.42 14.94
CA LEU A 224 27.85 21.29 15.59
C LEU A 224 28.77 21.82 16.70
N LEU A 225 28.39 21.57 17.96
CA LEU A 225 29.28 21.49 19.12
C LEU A 225 28.86 20.32 20.02
#